data_AF-A0A3M0Y8Y7-F1
#
_entry.id   AF-A0A3M0Y8Y7-F1
#
_cell.length_a   1.000
_cell.length_b   1.000
_cell.length_c   1.000
_cell.angle_alpha   90.00
_cell.angle_beta   90.00
_cell.angle_gamma   90.00
#
_symmetry.space_group_name_H-M   'P 1'
#
loop_
_entity.id
_entity.type
_entity.pdbx_description
1 polymer ?
#
loop_
_entity_poly.entity_id
_entity_poly.type
_entity_poly.pdbx_seq_one_letter_code
_entity_poly.pdbx_strand_id
1 'polypeptide(L)' 'MFEIVYAKSVMKDVRRIAPKNLLKIKRSIEELRNFPDLSQIKHLTDHPIAEYRLRVGNYRILLDVD' A
#
# COMPACT_ATOMS: atom_id res chain seq x y z
N MET A 1 -4.33 16.49 3.58
CA MET A 1 -3.72 15.93 2.37
C MET A 1 -2.55 15.10 2.82
N PHE A 2 -2.56 13.80 2.53
CA PHE A 2 -1.53 12.88 3.03
C PHE A 2 -0.28 12.89 2.13
N GLU A 3 0.89 12.74 2.74
CA GLU A 3 2.15 12.48 2.06
C GLU A 3 2.43 10.97 2.05
N ILE A 4 2.94 10.46 0.92
CA ILE A 4 3.24 9.04 0.76
C ILE A 4 4.73 8.85 0.95
N VAL A 5 5.11 8.12 2.01
CA VAL A 5 6.50 7.77 2.30
C VAL A 5 6.69 6.26 2.13
N TYR A 6 7.73 5.88 1.40
CA TYR A 6 8.07 4.47 1.17
C TYR A 6 9.12 3.98 2.16
N ALA A 7 8.86 2.86 2.83
CA ALA A 7 9.86 2.20 3.65
C ALA A 7 11.03 1.68 2.79
N LYS A 8 12.25 1.72 3.33
CA LYS A 8 13.47 1.26 2.64
C LYS A 8 13.39 -0.21 2.18
N SER A 9 12.65 -1.04 2.92
CA SER A 9 12.40 -2.46 2.58
C SER A 9 11.66 -2.62 1.25
N VAL A 10 10.73 -1.71 0.92
CA VAL A 10 9.86 -1.78 -0.27
C VAL A 10 10.65 -1.78 -1.57
N MET A 11 11.84 -1.15 -1.59
CA MET A 11 12.70 -1.12 -2.77
C MET A 11 13.17 -2.51 -3.24
N LYS A 12 13.25 -3.50 -2.33
CA LYS A 12 13.58 -4.88 -2.69
C LYS A 12 12.37 -5.60 -3.29
N ASP A 13 11.19 -5.33 -2.76
CA ASP A 13 9.94 -5.96 -3.21
C ASP A 13 9.53 -5.43 -4.58
N VAL A 14 9.58 -4.11 -4.78
CA VAL A 14 9.28 -3.46 -6.07
C VAL A 14 10.12 -4.05 -7.20
N ARG A 15 11.41 -4.33 -6.95
CA ARG A 15 12.31 -4.93 -7.94
C ARG A 15 11.92 -6.34 -8.37
N ARG A 16 11.18 -7.08 -7.55
CA ARG A 16 10.74 -8.46 -7.83
C ARG A 16 9.37 -8.52 -8.52
N ILE A 17 8.65 -7.41 -8.59
CA ILE A 17 7.29 -7.36 -9.13
C ILE A 17 7.36 -7.09 -10.64
N ALA A 18 6.57 -7.82 -11.42
CA ALA A 18 6.47 -7.60 -12.86
C ALA A 18 6.01 -6.14 -13.17
N PRO A 19 6.58 -5.47 -14.18
CA PRO A 19 6.28 -4.06 -14.48
C PRO A 19 4.79 -3.75 -14.65
N LYS A 20 4.02 -4.68 -15.25
CA LYS A 20 2.57 -4.56 -15.43
C LYS A 20 1.83 -4.43 -14.08
N ASN A 21 2.26 -5.18 -13.08
CA ASN A 21 1.67 -5.14 -11.74
C ASN A 21 2.14 -3.91 -10.96
N LEU A 22 3.39 -3.48 -11.15
CA LEU A 22 3.90 -2.24 -10.54
C LEU A 22 3.10 -1.02 -10.94
N LEU A 23 2.71 -0.89 -12.21
CA LEU A 23 1.89 0.23 -12.65
C LEU A 23 0.55 0.29 -11.91
N LYS A 24 -0.08 -0.86 -11.71
CA LYS A 24 -1.34 -0.97 -10.97
C LYS A 24 -1.16 -0.62 -9.49
N ILE A 25 -0.11 -1.14 -8.87
CA ILE A 25 0.25 -0.85 -7.48
C ILE A 25 0.49 0.64 -7.28
N LYS A 26 1.29 1.28 -8.14
CA LYS A 26 1.56 2.72 -8.06
C LYS A 26 0.28 3.54 -8.11
N ARG A 27 -0.63 3.26 -9.05
CA ARG A 27 -1.92 3.95 -9.14
C ARG A 27 -2.74 3.81 -7.86
N SER A 28 -2.83 2.60 -7.31
CA SER A 28 -3.53 2.36 -6.05
C SER A 28 -2.85 3.01 -4.83
N ILE A 29 -1.53 3.21 -4.87
CA ILE A 29 -0.82 3.96 -3.82
C ILE A 29 -1.16 5.45 -3.92
N GLU A 30 -1.24 6.03 -5.12
CA GLU A 30 -1.65 7.43 -5.29
C GLU A 30 -3.09 7.68 -4.80
N GLU A 31 -3.97 6.68 -4.90
CA GLU A 31 -5.34 6.72 -4.34
C GLU A 31 -5.35 6.79 -2.81
N LEU A 32 -4.29 6.35 -2.12
CA LEU A 32 -4.17 6.46 -0.65
C LEU A 32 -4.23 7.91 -0.15
N ARG A 33 -4.01 8.91 -1.01
CA ARG A 33 -4.20 10.31 -0.62
C ARG A 33 -5.65 10.65 -0.27
N ASN A 34 -6.60 9.83 -0.72
CA ASN A 34 -8.03 9.95 -0.40
C ASN A 34 -8.44 9.08 0.80
N PHE A 35 -7.47 8.56 1.57
CA PHE A 35 -7.74 7.80 2.79
C PHE A 35 -8.66 8.58 3.75
N PRO A 36 -9.63 7.92 4.43
CA PRO A 36 -9.92 6.49 4.43
C PRO A 36 -10.93 6.01 3.38
N ASP A 37 -11.36 6.85 2.44
CA ASP A 37 -12.46 6.56 1.51
C ASP A 37 -12.03 5.65 0.34
N LEU A 38 -11.63 4.42 0.68
CA LEU A 38 -11.12 3.40 -0.24
C LEU A 38 -11.80 2.06 0.00
N SER A 39 -12.36 1.47 -1.05
CA SER A 39 -13.15 0.22 -0.92
C SER A 39 -12.33 -1.03 -0.57
N GLN A 40 -11.02 -1.03 -0.82
CA GLN A 40 -10.14 -2.21 -0.66
C GLN A 40 -9.22 -2.11 0.55
N ILE A 41 -9.40 -1.10 1.41
CA ILE A 41 -8.60 -0.92 2.61
C ILE A 41 -9.25 -1.61 3.80
N LYS A 42 -8.44 -2.25 4.64
CA LYS A 42 -8.87 -2.86 5.89
C LYS A 42 -7.90 -2.50 7.00
N HIS A 43 -8.44 -2.11 8.14
CA HIS A 43 -7.69 -1.98 9.39
C HIS A 43 -7.29 -3.37 9.90
N LEU A 44 -6.06 -3.49 10.37
CA LEU A 44 -5.48 -4.68 10.97
C LEU A 44 -5.47 -4.47 12.49
N THR A 45 -6.23 -5.26 13.21
CA THR A 45 -6.45 -5.04 14.65
C THR A 45 -5.32 -5.54 15.56
N ASP A 46 -4.36 -6.31 15.02
CA ASP A 46 -3.28 -6.93 15.80
C ASP A 46 -2.08 -7.30 14.92
N HIS A 47 -1.62 -6.36 14.08
CA HIS A 47 -0.50 -6.62 13.19
C HIS A 47 0.71 -5.76 13.56
N PRO A 48 1.87 -6.36 13.91
CA PRO A 48 2.99 -5.63 14.51
C PRO A 48 3.76 -4.73 13.55
N ILE A 49 3.41 -4.77 12.26
CA ILE A 49 4.17 -4.09 11.19
C ILE A 49 3.34 -3.01 10.50
N ALA A 50 2.00 -3.05 10.60
CA ALA A 50 1.14 -2.07 9.94
C ALA A 50 -0.29 -2.06 10.50
N GLU A 51 -0.90 -0.89 10.57
CA GLU A 51 -2.29 -0.67 10.97
C GLU A 51 -3.29 -0.92 9.85
N TYR A 52 -2.91 -0.73 8.58
CA TYR A 52 -3.80 -0.88 7.45
C TYR A 52 -3.23 -1.77 6.34
N ARG A 53 -4.14 -2.35 5.56
CA ARG A 53 -3.82 -3.14 4.37
C ARG A 53 -4.70 -2.73 3.21
N LEU A 54 -4.08 -2.36 2.09
CA LEU A 54 -4.75 -2.20 0.80
C LEU A 54 -4.54 -3.44 -0.07
N ARG A 55 -5.62 -3.99 -0.64
CA ARG A 55 -5.54 -5.11 -1.59
C ARG A 55 -5.49 -4.61 -3.04
N VAL A 56 -4.45 -5.01 -3.78
CA VAL A 56 -4.30 -4.71 -5.21
C VAL A 56 -4.10 -6.00 -6.01
N GLY A 57 -5.20 -6.62 -6.42
CA GLY A 57 -5.18 -7.92 -7.10
C GLY A 57 -4.59 -9.02 -6.21
N ASN A 58 -3.40 -9.51 -6.58
CA ASN A 58 -2.66 -10.54 -5.83
C ASN A 58 -1.67 -9.97 -4.80
N TYR A 59 -1.47 -8.65 -4.80
CA TYR A 59 -0.55 -7.97 -3.89
C TYR A 59 -1.32 -7.34 -2.73
N ARG A 60 -0.63 -7.24 -1.59
CA ARG A 60 -1.11 -6.57 -0.37
C ARG A 60 -0.11 -5.51 -0.02
N ILE A 61 -0.58 -4.28 0.14
CA ILE A 61 0.23 -3.14 0.54
C ILE A 61 -0.10 -2.90 2.02
N LEU A 62 0.92 -2.97 2.86
CA LEU A 62 0.84 -2.68 4.29
C LEU A 62 1.24 -1.22 4.49
N LEU A 63 0.48 -0.48 5.29
CA LEU A 63 0.71 0.94 5.53
C LEU A 63 0.23 1.36 6.93
N ASP A 64 0.85 2.42 7.43
CA ASP A 64 0.48 3.13 8.64
C ASP A 64 0.08 4.56 8.27
N VAL A 65 -0.75 5.18 9.10
CA VAL A 65 -1.21 6.57 8.91
C VAL A 65 -0.96 7.32 10.22
N ASP A 66 0.01 8.23 10.17
CA ASP A 66 0.35 9.15 11.28
C ASP A 66 -0.25 10.54 11.06
#